data_AF-A0A1U7P4N1-F1
#
_entry.id   AF-A0A1U7P4N1-F1
#
_cell.length_a   1.000
_cell.length_b   1.000
_cell.length_c   1.000
_cell.angle_alpha   90.00
_cell.angle_beta   90.00
_cell.angle_gamma   90.00
#
_symmetry.space_group_name_H-M   'P 1'
#
loop_
_entity.id
_entity.type
_entity.pdbx_description
1 polymer ?
#
loop_
_entity_poly.entity_id
_entity_poly.type
_entity_poly.pdbx_seq_one_letter_code
_entity_poly.pdbx_strand_id
1 'polypeptide(L)'
;MIRIESGQVSTRMVAHEVTHLWQQRHYLIPAAFLGAACLRQPAWNCNALEAHADAVGEAAVMAGCSPGDFGWPGWAPTDCPLPDPLAVRP
;
A
#
# COMPACT_ATOMS: atom_id res chain seq x y z
N MET A 1 12.12 6.71 -9.67
CA MET A 1 12.51 7.11 -8.30
C MET A 1 11.29 7.80 -7.71
N ILE A 2 10.59 7.13 -6.80
CA ILE A 2 9.40 7.68 -6.14
C ILE A 2 9.92 8.64 -5.06
N ARG A 3 9.61 9.93 -5.19
CA ARG A 3 10.12 10.99 -4.30
C ARG A 3 9.04 11.32 -3.29
N ILE A 4 9.17 10.74 -2.09
CA ILE A 4 8.28 11.02 -0.97
C ILE A 4 8.84 12.26 -0.26
N GLU A 5 8.11 13.38 -0.35
CA GLU A 5 8.47 14.61 0.37
C GLU A 5 8.35 14.36 1.89
N SER A 6 9.39 14.75 2.65
CA SER A 6 9.60 14.37 4.05
C SER A 6 8.57 14.92 5.06
N GLY A 7 7.48 15.55 4.59
CA GLY A 7 6.46 16.19 5.44
C GLY A 7 5.17 15.40 5.67
N GLN A 8 4.91 14.29 4.95
CA GLN A 8 3.64 13.54 5.07
C GLN A 8 3.80 12.01 4.97
N VAL A 9 4.83 11.46 5.62
CA VAL A 9 4.93 10.00 5.74
C VAL A 9 3.74 9.49 6.56
N SER A 10 2.92 8.62 5.98
CA SER A 10 1.76 7.99 6.64
C SER A 10 1.80 6.48 6.43
N THR A 11 1.16 5.72 7.34
CA THR A 11 1.04 4.26 7.23
C THR A 11 0.55 3.83 5.86
N ARG A 12 -0.54 4.46 5.38
CA ARG A 12 -1.15 4.16 4.08
C ARG A 12 -0.14 4.30 2.95
N MET A 13 0.61 5.41 2.92
CA MET A 13 1.58 5.68 1.87
C MET A 13 2.71 4.65 1.90
N VAL A 14 3.28 4.37 3.07
CA VAL A 14 4.37 3.38 3.18
C VAL A 14 3.88 1.98 2.79
N ALA A 15 2.71 1.57 3.28
CA ALA A 15 2.10 0.30 2.93
C ALA A 15 1.80 0.18 1.42
N HIS A 16 1.29 1.24 0.80
CA HIS A 16 1.05 1.32 -0.64
C HIS A 16 2.35 1.11 -1.44
N GLU A 17 3.41 1.83 -1.11
CA GLU A 17 4.70 1.73 -1.80
C GLU A 17 5.38 0.37 -1.59
N VAL A 18 5.33 -0.16 -0.36
CA VAL A 18 5.84 -1.51 -0.05
C VAL A 18 5.05 -2.57 -0.81
N THR A 19 3.75 -2.36 -1.03
CA THR A 19 2.92 -3.26 -1.85
C THR A 19 3.39 -3.25 -3.31
N HIS A 20 3.77 -2.11 -3.87
CA HIS A 20 4.37 -2.08 -5.22
C HIS A 20 5.69 -2.85 -5.31
N LEU A 21 6.56 -2.73 -4.30
CA LEU A 21 7.79 -3.53 -4.22
C LEU A 21 7.48 -5.03 -4.16
N TRP A 22 6.46 -5.42 -3.40
CA TRP A 22 5.99 -6.80 -3.34
C TRP A 22 5.44 -7.26 -4.70
N GLN A 23 4.56 -6.49 -5.35
CA GLN A 23 4.02 -6.79 -6.68
C GLN A 23 5.15 -7.02 -7.71
N GLN A 24 6.17 -6.17 -7.68
CA GLN A 24 7.35 -6.28 -8.55
C GLN A 24 8.15 -7.56 -8.29
N ARG A 25 8.40 -7.90 -7.01
CA ARG A 25 9.16 -9.11 -6.63
C ARG A 25 8.45 -10.40 -6.99
N HIS A 26 7.13 -10.39 -6.94
CA HIS A 26 6.31 -11.57 -7.19
C HIS A 26 5.79 -11.69 -8.63
N TYR A 27 6.08 -10.71 -9.50
CA TYR A 27 5.56 -10.63 -10.88
C TYR A 27 4.03 -10.76 -10.95
N LEU A 28 3.33 -10.19 -9.97
CA LEU A 28 1.89 -10.34 -9.83
C LEU A 28 1.13 -9.18 -10.44
N ILE A 29 0.16 -9.51 -11.29
CA ILE A 29 -0.93 -8.62 -11.66
C ILE A 29 -2.12 -9.01 -10.79
N PRO A 30 -2.62 -8.13 -9.92
CA PRO A 30 -3.75 -8.43 -9.03
C PRO A 30 -5.05 -8.45 -9.86
N ALA A 31 -5.34 -9.58 -10.51
CA ALA A 31 -6.45 -9.73 -11.44
C ALA A 31 -7.81 -9.37 -10.83
N ALA A 32 -7.99 -9.60 -9.52
CA ALA A 32 -9.19 -9.20 -8.78
C ALA A 32 -9.45 -7.69 -8.82
N PHE A 33 -8.40 -6.88 -9.02
CA PHE A 33 -8.48 -5.42 -9.07
C PHE A 33 -8.57 -4.86 -10.50
N LEU A 34 -8.72 -5.70 -11.53
CA LEU A 34 -8.97 -5.23 -12.89
C LEU A 34 -10.31 -4.48 -12.96
N GLY A 35 -10.25 -3.19 -13.32
CA GLY A 35 -11.42 -2.32 -13.37
C GLY A 35 -11.87 -1.78 -12.00
N ALA A 36 -11.17 -2.12 -10.91
CA ALA A 36 -11.43 -1.54 -9.60
C ALA A 36 -11.08 -0.04 -9.60
N ALA A 37 -11.88 0.74 -8.87
CA ALA A 37 -11.60 2.16 -8.68
C ALA A 37 -10.43 2.35 -7.72
N CYS A 38 -9.55 3.30 -8.01
CA CYS A 38 -8.53 3.72 -7.06
C CYS A 38 -9.14 4.69 -6.06
N LEU A 39 -8.73 4.57 -4.80
CA LEU A 39 -9.31 5.36 -3.72
C LEU A 39 -8.71 6.77 -3.69
N ARG A 40 -7.41 6.91 -3.98
CA ARG A 40 -6.70 8.20 -3.83
C ARG A 40 -5.84 8.60 -5.03
N GLN A 41 -5.72 7.74 -6.02
CA GLN A 41 -4.98 8.04 -7.25
C GLN A 41 -5.87 8.84 -8.22
N PRO A 42 -5.28 9.78 -8.98
CA PRO A 42 -6.01 10.44 -10.04
C PRO A 42 -6.39 9.43 -11.13
N ALA A 43 -7.51 9.66 -11.81
CA ALA A 43 -8.09 8.70 -12.77
C ALA A 43 -7.11 8.28 -13.87
N TRP A 44 -6.21 9.17 -14.30
CA TRP A 44 -5.19 8.86 -15.32
C TRP A 44 -4.08 7.94 -14.83
N ASN A 45 -3.86 7.84 -13.52
CA ASN A 45 -2.90 6.92 -12.91
C ASN A 45 -3.55 5.60 -12.48
N CYS A 46 -4.90 5.57 -12.41
CA CYS A 46 -5.59 4.44 -11.82
C CYS A 46 -5.53 3.17 -12.68
N ASN A 47 -4.97 2.11 -12.09
CA ASN A 47 -4.90 0.78 -12.67
C ASN A 47 -5.00 -0.29 -11.57
N ALA A 48 -4.99 -1.57 -11.93
CA ALA A 48 -5.16 -2.66 -10.96
C ALA A 48 -4.05 -2.71 -9.89
N LEU A 49 -2.81 -2.35 -10.23
CA LEU A 49 -1.69 -2.32 -9.28
C LEU A 49 -1.90 -1.21 -8.24
N GLU A 50 -2.30 -0.04 -8.70
CA GLU A 50 -2.60 1.13 -7.87
C GLU A 50 -3.81 0.90 -6.98
N ALA A 51 -4.91 0.38 -7.53
CA ALA A 51 -6.12 0.06 -6.76
C ALA A 51 -5.83 -0.99 -5.68
N HIS A 52 -5.02 -1.99 -6.00
CA HIS A 52 -4.57 -2.99 -5.04
C HIS A 52 -3.69 -2.40 -3.94
N ALA A 53 -2.69 -1.58 -4.29
CA ALA A 53 -1.81 -0.92 -3.31
C ALA A 53 -2.57 0.07 -2.41
N ASP A 54 -3.55 0.81 -2.97
CA ASP A 54 -4.46 1.65 -2.19
C ASP A 54 -5.26 0.82 -1.18
N ALA A 55 -5.83 -0.31 -1.60
CA ALA A 55 -6.62 -1.18 -0.72
C ALA A 55 -5.78 -1.79 0.41
N VAL A 56 -4.55 -2.24 0.12
CA VAL A 56 -3.61 -2.73 1.15
C VAL A 56 -3.22 -1.60 2.11
N GLY A 57 -2.99 -0.39 1.59
CA GLY A 57 -2.69 0.79 2.39
C GLY A 57 -3.81 1.15 3.37
N GLU A 58 -5.06 1.12 2.93
CA GLU A 58 -6.23 1.35 3.80
C GLU A 58 -6.40 0.21 4.82
N ALA A 59 -6.17 -1.05 4.41
CA ALA A 59 -6.20 -2.19 5.34
C ALA A 59 -5.15 -2.05 6.46
N ALA A 60 -3.94 -1.57 6.14
CA ALA A 60 -2.91 -1.30 7.13
C ALA A 60 -3.31 -0.20 8.12
N VAL A 61 -3.98 0.86 7.65
CA VAL A 61 -4.51 1.91 8.53
C VAL A 61 -5.60 1.34 9.46
N MET A 62 -6.53 0.56 8.93
CA MET A 62 -7.59 -0.07 9.74
C MET A 62 -7.04 -1.06 10.77
N ALA A 63 -5.92 -1.73 10.46
CA ALA A 63 -5.22 -2.62 11.39
C ALA A 63 -4.42 -1.89 12.48
N GLY A 64 -4.35 -0.55 12.45
CA GLY A 64 -3.60 0.23 13.43
C GLY A 64 -2.08 0.18 13.24
N CYS A 65 -1.62 -0.13 12.03
CA CYS A 65 -0.20 -0.13 11.71
C CYS A 65 0.39 1.29 11.70
N SER A 66 1.68 1.40 11.97
CA SER A 66 2.50 2.57 11.71
C SER A 66 3.43 2.32 10.50
N PRO A 67 4.06 3.36 9.94
CA PRO A 67 5.18 3.20 9.01
C PRO A 67 6.33 2.32 9.56
N GLY A 68 6.49 2.26 10.88
CA GLY A 68 7.54 1.46 11.54
C GLY A 68 7.34 -0.03 11.34
N ASP A 69 6.10 -0.53 11.24
CA ASP A 69 5.81 -1.95 10.98
C ASP A 69 6.26 -2.41 9.59
N PHE A 70 6.42 -1.45 8.67
CA PHE A 70 6.95 -1.67 7.33
C PHE A 70 8.45 -1.36 7.22
N GLY A 71 9.12 -1.07 8.35
CA GLY A 71 10.55 -0.75 8.39
C GLY A 71 10.92 0.68 7.98
N TRP A 72 9.97 1.62 7.99
CA TRP A 72 10.26 3.01 7.64
C TRP A 72 11.11 3.71 8.72
N PRO A 73 12.21 4.38 8.37
CA PRO A 73 13.10 5.01 9.35
C PRO A 73 12.41 6.09 10.19
N GLY A 74 12.71 6.14 11.49
CA GLY A 74 12.23 7.18 12.40
C GLY A 74 10.82 6.99 12.94
N TRP A 75 10.18 5.84 12.68
CA TRP A 75 8.86 5.48 13.21
C TRP A 75 8.94 4.24 14.10
N ALA A 76 8.21 4.25 15.21
CA ALA A 76 8.13 3.10 16.10
C ALA A 76 7.15 2.04 15.54
N PRO A 77 7.52 0.75 15.51
CA PRO A 77 6.58 -0.32 15.16
C PRO A 77 5.46 -0.42 16.22
N THR A 78 4.26 -0.80 15.78
CA THR A 78 3.11 -1.08 16.66
C THR A 78 2.81 -2.56 16.79
N ASP A 79 3.55 -3.42 16.08
CA ASP A 79 3.36 -4.87 16.02
C ASP A 79 1.95 -5.25 15.50
N CYS A 80 1.39 -4.42 14.61
CA CYS A 80 0.11 -4.71 13.97
C CYS A 80 0.18 -6.01 13.14
N PRO A 81 -0.94 -6.73 12.95
CA PRO A 81 -1.01 -7.79 11.95
C PRO A 81 -0.95 -7.16 10.55
N LEU A 82 0.22 -7.23 9.90
CA LEU A 82 0.40 -6.71 8.55
C LEU A 82 -0.60 -7.37 7.59
N PRO A 83 -1.35 -6.59 6.78
CA PRO A 83 -2.29 -7.15 5.82
C PRO A 83 -1.55 -7.98 4.78
N ASP A 84 -1.97 -9.23 4.59
CA ASP A 84 -1.50 -10.06 3.47
C ASP A 84 -2.06 -9.46 2.16
N PRO A 85 -1.20 -9.00 1.23
CA PRO A 85 -1.66 -8.45 -0.04
C PRO A 85 -2.56 -9.41 -0.83
N LEU A 86 -2.38 -10.74 -0.68
CA LEU A 86 -3.22 -11.72 -1.36
C LEU A 86 -4.63 -11.85 -0.77
N ALA A 87 -4.82 -11.43 0.49
CA ALA A 87 -6.09 -11.51 1.20
C ALA A 87 -6.96 -10.26 1.03
N VAL A 88 -6.37 -9.14 0.58
CA VAL A 88 -7.10 -7.89 0.36
C VAL A 88 -7.93 -7.98 -0.92
N ARG A 89 -9.16 -7.45 -0.87
CA ARG A 89 -10.14 -7.48 -1.97
C ARG A 89 -10.58 -6.05 -2.32
N PRO A 90 -10.98 -5.78 -3.58
CA PRO A 90 -11.51 -4.49 -4.00
C PRO A 90 -12.87 -4.16 -3.36
#